data_AF-A0A6C0KT10-F1
#
_entry.id   AF-A0A6C0KT10-F1
#
_cell.length_a   1.000
_cell.length_b   1.000
_cell.length_c   1.000
_cell.angle_alpha   90.00
_cell.angle_beta   90.00
_cell.angle_gamma   90.00
#
_symmetry.space_group_name_H-M   'P 1'
#
loop_
_entity.id
_entity.type
_entity.pdbx_description
1 polymer ?
#
loop_
_entity_poly.entity_id
_entity_poly.type
_entity_poly.pdbx_seq_one_letter_code
_entity_poly.pdbx_strand_id
1 'polypeptide(L)' 'MGLCKYRDIFGKVGTGAHSLRLFDIAVVDTLLTLLLAYVINLYLKSNLLVIFLVLMAASILIHRAFCVETTLTKMFFSFK' A
#
# COMPACT_ATOMS: atom_id res chain seq x y z
N MET A 1 -12.74 11.09 7.48
CA MET A 1 -12.81 11.41 8.92
C MET A 1 -13.16 10.21 9.82
N GLY A 2 -13.69 9.07 9.34
CA GLY A 2 -14.09 7.94 10.22
C GLY A 2 -13.01 6.88 10.49
N LEU A 3 -12.14 6.57 9.53
CA LEU A 3 -11.19 5.46 9.62
C LEU A 3 -9.77 5.87 10.07
N CYS A 4 -9.49 7.18 10.22
CA CYS A 4 -8.17 7.65 10.66
C CYS A 4 -7.78 7.14 12.07
N LYS A 5 -8.75 6.80 12.93
CA LYS A 5 -8.49 6.20 14.25
C LYS A 5 -7.74 4.87 14.15
N TYR A 6 -7.87 4.20 13.02
CA TYR A 6 -7.30 2.89 12.73
C TYR A 6 -6.01 2.95 11.90
N ARG A 7 -5.43 4.15 11.74
CA ARG A 7 -4.19 4.38 10.98
C ARG A 7 -3.06 3.43 11.40
N ASP A 8 -2.97 3.13 12.68
CA ASP A 8 -1.91 2.32 13.27
C ASP A 8 -2.35 0.85 13.55
N ILE A 9 -3.48 0.37 12.98
CA ILE A 9 -3.94 -1.03 13.14
C ILE A 9 -2.86 -2.03 12.73
N PHE A 10 -2.14 -1.74 11.64
CA PHE A 10 -1.09 -2.60 11.10
C PHE A 10 0.30 -2.27 11.67
N GLY A 11 0.34 -1.55 12.79
CA GLY A 11 1.55 -1.03 13.41
C GLY A 11 1.78 0.44 13.10
N LYS A 12 2.58 1.09 13.94
CA LYS A 12 2.86 2.52 13.83
C LYS A 12 3.81 2.79 12.66
N VAL A 13 3.43 3.74 11.80
CA VAL A 13 4.23 4.14 10.63
C VAL A 13 5.65 4.52 11.06
N GLY A 14 6.67 3.97 10.40
CA GLY A 14 8.07 4.23 10.72
C GLY A 14 8.62 3.44 11.91
N THR A 15 7.89 2.45 12.43
CA THR A 15 8.36 1.54 13.48
C THR A 15 8.27 0.09 13.04
N GLY A 16 9.22 -0.76 13.49
CA GLY A 16 9.23 -2.19 13.20
C GLY A 16 9.25 -2.51 11.70
N ALA A 17 8.39 -3.44 11.26
CA ALA A 17 8.27 -3.84 9.86
C ALA A 17 7.88 -2.69 8.91
N HIS A 18 7.21 -1.65 9.42
CA HIS A 18 6.83 -0.45 8.65
C HIS A 18 7.97 0.61 8.61
N SER A 19 9.09 0.38 9.30
CA SER A 19 10.31 1.20 9.14
C SER A 19 11.11 0.81 7.89
N LEU A 20 10.86 -0.38 7.32
CA LEU A 20 11.53 -0.86 6.11
C LEU A 20 10.93 -0.18 4.88
N ARG A 21 11.42 1.03 4.63
CA ARG A 21 11.12 1.82 3.43
C ARG A 21 12.37 1.90 2.56
N LEU A 22 12.28 1.41 1.33
CA LEU A 22 13.31 1.61 0.31
C LEU A 22 12.78 2.69 -0.65
N PHE A 23 13.50 3.80 -0.80
CA PHE A 23 13.03 4.95 -1.59
C PHE A 23 11.65 5.47 -1.17
N ASP A 24 11.37 5.46 0.14
CA ASP A 24 10.09 5.85 0.75
C ASP A 24 8.91 4.89 0.49
N ILE A 25 9.06 3.94 -0.44
CA ILE A 25 8.09 2.87 -0.72
C ILE A 25 8.14 1.82 0.41
N ALA A 26 6.97 1.50 0.96
CA ALA A 26 6.85 0.45 1.97
C ALA A 26 7.07 -0.93 1.31
N VAL A 27 8.22 -1.54 1.60
CA VAL A 27 8.67 -2.80 1.00
C VAL A 27 7.76 -3.95 1.40
N VAL A 28 7.25 -3.92 2.63
CA VAL A 28 6.33 -4.93 3.14
C VAL A 28 5.01 -4.88 2.36
N ASP A 29 4.45 -3.69 2.11
CA ASP A 29 3.22 -3.52 1.35
C ASP A 29 3.37 -3.97 -0.11
N THR A 30 4.49 -3.69 -0.76
CA THR A 30 4.73 -4.12 -2.15
C THR A 30 4.92 -5.63 -2.26
N LEU A 31 5.66 -6.25 -1.34
CA LEU A 31 5.81 -7.71 -1.27
C LEU A 31 4.48 -8.40 -0.99
N LEU A 32 3.69 -7.87 -0.05
CA LEU A 32 2.37 -8.41 0.26
C LEU A 32 1.41 -8.28 -0.92
N THR A 33 1.44 -7.15 -1.61
CA THR A 33 0.64 -6.92 -2.83
C THR A 33 1.07 -7.86 -3.96
N LEU A 34 2.37 -8.13 -4.10
CA LEU A 34 2.90 -9.08 -5.08
C LEU A 34 2.48 -10.52 -4.76
N LEU A 35 2.56 -10.94 -3.50
CA LEU A 35 2.08 -12.26 -3.05
C LEU A 35 0.58 -12.40 -3.29
N LEU A 36 -0.21 -11.38 -2.96
CA LEU A 36 -1.65 -11.38 -3.19
C LEU A 36 -1.99 -11.44 -4.68
N ALA A 37 -1.27 -10.68 -5.51
CA ALA A 37 -1.42 -10.72 -6.96
C ALA A 37 -1.10 -12.10 -7.52
N TYR A 38 -0.05 -12.76 -7.02
CA TYR A 38 0.29 -14.14 -7.39
C TYR A 38 -0.81 -15.12 -7.02
N VAL A 39 -1.35 -15.05 -5.79
CA VAL A 39 -2.46 -15.91 -5.34
C VAL A 39 -3.70 -15.70 -6.22
N ILE A 40 -4.10 -14.46 -6.47
CA ILE A 40 -5.24 -14.16 -7.36
C ILE A 40 -4.98 -14.66 -8.78
N ASN A 41 -3.75 -14.54 -9.25
CA ASN A 41 -3.38 -15.02 -10.57
C ASN A 41 -3.50 -16.55 -10.71
N LEU A 42 -3.28 -17.33 -9.65
CA LEU A 42 -3.51 -18.78 -9.67
C LEU A 42 -4.97 -19.14 -9.98
N TYR A 43 -5.92 -18.32 -9.51
CA TYR A 43 -7.35 -18.52 -9.77
C TYR A 43 -7.80 -17.95 -11.12
N LEU A 44 -7.36 -16.73 -11.47
CA LEU A 44 -7.80 -16.04 -12.69
C LEU A 44 -7.01 -16.42 -13.95
N LYS A 45 -5.82 -17.02 -13.82
CA LYS A 45 -4.87 -17.32 -14.92
C LYS A 45 -4.69 -16.14 -15.90
N SER A 46 -4.61 -14.93 -15.36
CA SER A 46 -4.53 -13.70 -16.16
C SER A 46 -3.10 -13.15 -16.17
N ASN A 47 -2.93 -11.91 -16.62
CA ASN A 47 -1.64 -11.25 -16.58
C ASN A 47 -1.35 -10.77 -15.16
N LEU A 48 -0.36 -11.37 -14.50
CA LEU A 48 0.05 -11.02 -13.14
C LEU A 48 0.35 -9.52 -12.99
N LEU A 49 0.99 -8.91 -14.00
CA LEU A 49 1.28 -7.47 -14.02
C LEU A 49 0.01 -6.61 -13.97
N VAL A 50 -1.06 -7.01 -14.67
CA VAL A 50 -2.32 -6.26 -14.68
C VAL A 50 -3.00 -6.36 -13.31
N ILE A 51 -3.04 -7.55 -12.72
CA ILE A 51 -3.60 -7.77 -11.38
C ILE A 51 -2.82 -6.96 -10.34
N PHE A 52 -1.49 -6.98 -10.42
CA PHE A 52 -0.61 -6.22 -9.53
C PHE A 52 -0.84 -4.72 -9.64
N LEU A 53 -0.94 -4.16 -10.86
CA LEU A 53 -1.21 -2.74 -11.07
C LEU A 53 -2.57 -2.32 -10.50
N VAL A 54 -3.61 -3.14 -10.69
CA VAL A 54 -4.94 -2.87 -10.13
C VAL A 54 -4.92 -2.91 -8.59
N LEU A 55 -4.25 -3.90 -8.00
CA LEU A 55 -4.11 -4.01 -6.55
C LEU A 55 -3.27 -2.86 -5.96
N MET A 56 -2.23 -2.41 -6.66
CA MET A 56 -1.44 -1.24 -6.27
C MET A 56 -2.29 0.03 -6.27
N ALA A 57 -3.15 0.23 -7.28
CA ALA A 57 -4.07 1.36 -7.28
C ALA A 57 -5.08 1.28 -6.12
N ALA A 58 -5.64 0.10 -5.87
CA ALA A 58 -6.55 -0.13 -4.74
C ALA A 58 -5.87 0.08 -3.38
N SER A 59 -4.63 -0.37 -3.21
CA SER A 59 -3.88 -0.23 -1.96
C SER A 59 -3.64 1.24 -1.62
N ILE A 60 -3.34 2.09 -2.61
CA ILE A 60 -3.19 3.54 -2.42
C ILE A 60 -4.51 4.17 -1.92
N LEU A 61 -5.66 3.76 -2.46
CA LEU A 61 -6.96 4.25 -2.01
C LEU A 61 -7.25 3.84 -0.57
N ILE A 62 -6.94 2.60 -0.21
CA ILE A 62 -7.11 2.08 1.15
C ILE A 62 -6.23 2.86 2.13
N HIS A 63 -4.95 3.04 1.83
CA HIS A 63 -4.04 3.83 2.69
C HIS A 63 -4.55 5.26 2.91
N ARG A 64 -5.05 5.89 1.85
CA ARG A 64 -5.67 7.22 1.93
C ARG A 64 -6.93 7.22 2.79
N ALA A 65 -7.75 6.17 2.73
CA ALA A 65 -8.95 6.01 3.56
C ALA A 65 -8.60 5.85 5.06
N PHE A 66 -7.49 5.16 5.38
CA PHE A 66 -6.94 5.04 6.73
C PHE A 66 -6.09 6.25 7.18
N CYS A 67 -6.02 7.29 6.35
CA CYS A 67 -5.25 8.51 6.64
C CYS A 67 -3.75 8.22 6.88
N VAL A 68 -3.24 7.17 6.21
CA VAL A 68 -1.81 6.83 6.14
C VAL A 68 -1.21 7.53 4.95
N GLU A 69 -0.20 8.37 5.18
CA GLU A 69 0.52 9.05 4.11
C GLU A 69 1.45 8.07 3.38
N THR A 70 1.07 7.70 2.16
CA THR A 70 1.98 7.07 1.21
C THR A 70 2.93 8.13 0.61
N THR A 71 4.09 7.71 0.12
CA THR A 71 5.06 8.60 -0.55
C THR A 71 4.42 9.41 -1.68
N LEU A 72 3.51 8.79 -2.44
CA LEU A 72 2.75 9.45 -3.50
C LEU A 72 1.85 10.56 -2.95
N THR A 73 1.27 10.37 -1.75
CA THR A 73 0.46 11.39 -1.08
C THR A 73 1.33 12.56 -0.59
N LYS A 74 2.51 12.28 -0.01
CA LYS A 74 3.46 13.33 0.39
C LYS A 74 3.97 14.14 -0.80
N MET A 75 4.24 13.49 -1.93
CA MET A 75 4.67 14.16 -3.15
C MET A 75 3.57 15.07 -3.75
N PHE A 76 2.30 14.66 -3.66
CA PHE A 76 1.17 15.45 -4.19
C PHE A 76 0.66 16.55 -3.24
N PHE A 77 0.82 16.38 -1.92
CA PHE A 77 0.35 17.36 -0.92
C PHE A 77 1.44 18.35 -0.46
N SER A 78 2.70 18.17 -0.87
CA SER A 78 3.79 19.15 -0.68
C SER A 78 3.87 20.20 -1.80
N PHE A 79 2.74 20.51 -2.45
CA PHE A 79 2.60 21.66 -3.35
C PHE A 79 1.54 22.66 -2.83
N LYS A 80 1.43 22.77 -1.51
CA LYS A 80 0.75 23.88 -0.85
C LYS A 80 1.50 24.33 0.38
#